data_AF-A0A2P6WAF6-F1
#
_entry.id   AF-A0A2P6WAF6-F1
#
_cell.length_a   1.000
_cell.length_b   1.000
_cell.length_c   1.000
_cell.angle_alpha   90.00
_cell.angle_beta   90.00
_cell.angle_gamma   90.00
#
_symmetry.space_group_name_H-M   'P 1'
#
loop_
_entity.id
_entity.type
_entity.pdbx_description
1 polymer ?
#
loop_
_entity_poly.entity_id
_entity_poly.type
_entity_poly.pdbx_seq_one_letter_code
_entity_poly.pdbx_strand_id
1 'polypeptide(L)'
;MITLSTKRSLRQSISQNNDTMVASFQSNRVPWTLYAPIETTENEISLNGQATLNTRRGRAQIGCVLTEDGMKTYNTSSQQTAQYCIAEHPYYNLERGMQGQTQSRAVLVPREIADSTLVRLYLMNGHGIDYAEPVQEGSNGYVKMWEVNLDESS
;
A
#
# COMPACT_ATOMS: atom_id res chain seq x y z
N MET A 1 4.48 -4.24 10.18
CA MET A 1 3.47 -3.70 9.26
C MET A 1 2.14 -3.54 9.99
N ILE A 2 1.32 -2.56 9.61
CA ILE A 2 -0.01 -2.31 10.19
C ILE A 2 -1.05 -2.38 9.07
N THR A 3 -2.07 -3.22 9.24
CA THR A 3 -3.18 -3.30 8.29
C THR A 3 -4.34 -2.44 8.79
N LEU A 4 -4.91 -1.64 7.90
CA LEU A 4 -6.14 -0.88 8.10
C LEU A 4 -7.18 -1.35 7.11
N SER A 5 -8.44 -1.44 7.52
CA SER A 5 -9.54 -1.89 6.68
C SER A 5 -10.61 -0.83 6.55
N THR A 6 -11.33 -0.83 5.44
CA THR A 6 -12.56 -0.05 5.31
C THR A 6 -13.59 -0.54 6.35
N LYS A 7 -14.35 0.37 6.97
CA LYS A 7 -15.40 -0.03 7.94
C LYS A 7 -16.52 -0.82 7.28
N ARG A 8 -16.81 -0.48 6.03
CA ARG A 8 -17.86 -1.08 5.20
C ARG A 8 -17.26 -1.44 3.83
N SER A 9 -18.09 -1.60 2.81
CA SER A 9 -17.60 -1.70 1.43
C SER A 9 -16.76 -0.47 1.06
N LEU A 10 -15.83 -0.63 0.11
CA LEU A 10 -14.97 0.46 -0.33
C LEU A 10 -15.80 1.64 -0.85
N ARG A 11 -16.85 1.38 -1.63
CA ARG A 11 -17.79 2.40 -2.14
C ARG A 11 -18.39 3.27 -1.04
N GLN A 12 -18.68 2.70 0.13
CA GLN A 12 -19.26 3.43 1.27
C GLN A 12 -18.20 4.12 2.15
N SER A 13 -16.93 3.85 1.89
CA SER A 13 -15.79 4.41 2.64
C SER A 13 -15.02 5.46 1.84
N ILE A 14 -15.49 5.75 0.61
CA ILE A 14 -15.00 6.81 -0.26
C ILE A 14 -15.82 8.08 -0.02
N SER A 15 -15.11 9.20 0.13
CA SER A 15 -15.69 10.54 0.15
C SER A 15 -15.02 11.39 -0.93
N GLN A 16 -15.76 12.32 -1.53
CA GLN A 16 -15.20 13.29 -2.47
C GLN A 16 -14.75 14.54 -1.73
N ASN A 17 -13.52 14.99 -1.99
CA ASN A 17 -12.95 16.21 -1.43
C ASN A 17 -12.22 16.97 -2.54
N ASN A 18 -12.74 18.14 -2.94
CA ASN A 18 -12.18 18.99 -4.00
C ASN A 18 -11.78 18.19 -5.25
N ASP A 19 -12.74 17.49 -5.85
CA ASP A 19 -12.58 16.62 -7.03
C ASP A 19 -11.65 15.41 -6.87
N THR A 20 -11.10 15.18 -5.68
CA THR A 20 -10.32 13.98 -5.36
C THR A 20 -11.18 12.99 -4.57
N MET A 21 -11.21 11.72 -5.02
CA MET A 21 -11.81 10.64 -4.22
C MET A 21 -10.84 10.24 -3.12
N VAL A 22 -11.35 10.13 -1.89
CA VAL A 22 -10.55 9.77 -0.72
C VAL A 22 -11.17 8.56 -0.05
N ALA A 23 -10.44 7.45 -0.01
CA ALA A 23 -10.82 6.25 0.72
C ALA A 23 -10.34 6.33 2.18
N SER A 24 -11.22 5.95 3.10
CA SER A 24 -10.93 5.90 4.53
C SER A 24 -10.74 4.46 5.02
N PHE A 25 -9.62 4.22 5.70
CA PHE A 25 -9.28 2.93 6.30
C PHE A 25 -9.04 3.12 7.79
N GLN A 26 -9.57 2.24 8.62
CA GLN A 26 -9.37 2.28 10.06
C GLN A 26 -8.70 0.99 10.54
N SER A 27 -7.79 1.12 11.51
CA SER A 27 -7.25 -0.06 12.19
C SER A 27 -8.17 -0.49 13.33
N ASN A 28 -8.36 -1.80 13.46
CA ASN A 28 -9.07 -2.39 14.61
C ASN A 28 -8.14 -2.55 15.83
N ARG A 29 -6.82 -2.43 15.66
CA ARG A 29 -5.81 -2.64 16.71
C ARG A 29 -5.32 -1.33 17.32
N VAL A 30 -5.23 -0.28 16.49
CA VAL A 30 -4.79 1.04 16.93
C VAL A 30 -5.81 2.09 16.51
N PRO A 31 -5.99 3.18 17.29
CA PRO A 31 -6.97 4.23 17.00
C PRO A 31 -6.47 5.16 15.88
N TRP A 32 -6.12 4.58 14.74
CA TRP A 32 -5.58 5.27 13.57
C TRP A 32 -6.54 5.16 12.41
N THR A 33 -6.71 6.26 11.69
CA THR A 33 -7.50 6.35 10.47
C THR A 33 -6.61 6.88 9.36
N LEU A 34 -6.52 6.14 8.27
CA LEU A 34 -5.82 6.51 7.06
C LEU A 34 -6.82 7.08 6.06
N TYR A 35 -6.47 8.20 5.45
CA TYR A 35 -7.19 8.83 4.36
C TYR A 35 -6.28 8.77 3.13
N ALA A 36 -6.63 7.95 2.17
CA ALA A 36 -5.84 7.73 0.97
C ALA A 36 -6.57 8.31 -0.25
N PRO A 37 -6.00 9.32 -0.93
CA PRO A 37 -6.46 9.72 -2.24
C PRO A 37 -6.41 8.52 -3.19
N ILE A 38 -7.51 8.26 -3.88
CA ILE A 38 -7.62 7.20 -4.86
C ILE A 38 -8.12 7.75 -6.18
N GLU A 39 -7.74 7.08 -7.26
CA GLU A 39 -8.34 7.26 -8.57
C GLU A 39 -8.95 5.93 -9.00
N THR A 40 -10.15 5.99 -9.54
CA THR A 40 -10.87 4.80 -10.03
C THR A 40 -11.02 4.94 -11.54
N THR A 41 -10.41 4.04 -12.29
CA THR A 41 -10.70 3.87 -13.71
C THR A 41 -11.77 2.79 -13.87
N GLU A 42 -12.16 2.46 -15.12
CA GLU A 42 -13.15 1.41 -15.39
C GLU A 42 -12.72 0.04 -14.82
N ASN A 43 -11.40 -0.20 -14.69
CA ASN A 43 -10.85 -1.51 -14.35
C ASN A 43 -9.93 -1.53 -13.12
N GLU A 44 -9.51 -0.37 -12.60
CA GLU A 44 -8.45 -0.30 -11.59
C GLU A 44 -8.72 0.79 -10.54
N ILE A 45 -8.17 0.57 -9.34
CA ILE A 45 -8.14 1.56 -8.26
C ILE A 45 -6.70 1.72 -7.79
N SER A 46 -6.14 2.90 -7.98
CA SER A 46 -4.77 3.22 -7.60
C SER A 46 -4.72 4.37 -6.60
N LEU A 47 -3.57 4.56 -5.96
CA LEU A 47 -3.36 5.66 -5.03
C LEU A 47 -2.96 6.92 -5.79
N ASN A 48 -3.87 7.89 -5.91
CA ASN A 48 -3.60 9.14 -6.62
C ASN A 48 -3.18 10.27 -5.67
N GLY A 49 -2.03 10.10 -5.03
CA GLY A 49 -1.36 11.16 -4.29
C GLY A 49 -0.99 10.81 -2.85
N GLN A 50 -0.71 11.85 -2.07
CA GLN A 50 -0.21 11.70 -0.72
C GLN A 50 -1.33 11.38 0.28
N ALA A 51 -1.21 10.23 0.95
CA ALA A 51 -2.13 9.82 1.99
C ALA A 51 -1.87 10.54 3.33
N THR A 52 -2.93 10.75 4.10
CA THR A 52 -2.88 11.35 5.44
C THR A 52 -3.24 10.32 6.51
N LEU A 53 -2.41 10.19 7.53
CA LEU A 53 -2.63 9.35 8.70
C LEU A 53 -3.11 10.20 9.88
N ASN A 54 -4.31 9.94 10.37
CA ASN A 54 -4.85 10.54 11.59
C ASN A 54 -4.61 9.61 12.78
N THR A 55 -3.91 10.12 13.79
CA THR A 55 -3.61 9.40 15.04
C THR A 55 -4.09 10.19 16.25
N ARG A 56 -3.99 9.63 17.46
CA ARG A 56 -4.24 10.37 18.71
C ARG A 56 -3.33 11.60 18.88
N ARG A 57 -2.16 11.62 18.23
CA ARG A 57 -1.18 12.71 18.33
C ARG A 57 -1.39 13.81 17.29
N GLY A 58 -2.38 13.65 16.40
CA GLY A 58 -2.65 14.57 15.30
C GLY A 58 -2.60 13.88 13.94
N ARG A 59 -2.66 14.71 12.89
CA ARG A 59 -2.61 14.30 11.49
C ARG A 59 -1.19 14.39 10.96
N ALA A 60 -0.72 13.32 10.32
CA ALA A 60 0.61 13.27 9.70
C ALA A 60 0.47 12.86 8.23
N GLN A 61 1.33 13.41 7.37
CA GLN A 61 1.37 13.03 5.95
C GLN A 61 2.25 11.80 5.75
N ILE A 62 1.83 10.88 4.88
CA ILE A 62 2.64 9.73 4.48
C ILE A 62 3.56 10.14 3.33
N GLY A 63 4.86 10.05 3.55
CA GLY A 63 5.88 10.53 2.61
C GLY A 63 6.24 9.54 1.50
N CYS A 64 5.66 8.35 1.47
CA CYS A 64 6.04 7.30 0.51
C CYS A 64 4.90 6.33 0.20
N VAL A 65 4.86 5.85 -1.04
CA VAL A 65 4.02 4.76 -1.54
C VAL A 65 4.93 3.66 -2.08
N LEU A 66 4.62 2.40 -1.78
CA LEU A 66 5.28 1.22 -2.35
C LEU A 66 4.42 0.73 -3.53
N THR A 67 4.96 0.86 -4.73
CA THR A 67 4.35 0.41 -6.00
C THR A 67 5.11 -0.81 -6.52
N GLU A 68 4.60 -1.47 -7.56
CA GLU A 68 5.31 -2.57 -8.21
C GLU A 68 6.63 -2.12 -8.87
N ASP A 69 6.72 -0.84 -9.27
CA ASP A 69 7.92 -0.21 -9.82
C ASP A 69 8.90 0.32 -8.76
N GLY A 70 8.64 0.05 -7.48
CA GLY A 70 9.49 0.48 -6.37
C GLY A 70 8.85 1.54 -5.46
N MET A 71 9.69 2.26 -4.71
CA MET A 71 9.21 3.24 -3.74
C MET A 71 9.09 4.62 -4.36
N LYS A 72 7.87 5.15 -4.44
CA LYS A 72 7.61 6.55 -4.79
C LYS A 72 7.61 7.41 -3.54
N THR A 73 8.39 8.49 -3.52
CA THR A 73 8.43 9.43 -2.40
C THR A 73 7.74 10.74 -2.74
N TYR A 74 7.12 11.36 -1.74
CA TYR A 74 6.48 12.67 -1.86
C TYR A 74 7.27 13.69 -1.06
N ASN A 75 7.48 14.87 -1.65
CA ASN A 75 8.07 16.00 -0.93
C ASN A 75 7.04 16.55 0.08
N THR A 76 7.17 16.11 1.33
CA THR A 76 6.34 16.57 2.45
C THR A 76 6.86 17.91 2.94
N SER A 77 6.15 19.00 2.65
CA SER A 77 6.43 20.33 3.23
C SER A 77 6.01 20.45 4.70
N SER A 78 5.27 19.47 5.22
CA SER A 78 4.76 19.46 6.59
C SER A 78 5.77 18.91 7.59
N GLN A 79 5.94 19.59 8.72
CA GLN A 79 6.77 19.13 9.86
C GLN A 79 6.30 17.79 10.47
N GLN A 80 5.10 17.30 10.14
CA GLN A 80 4.54 16.05 10.66
C GLN A 80 4.45 14.99 9.57
N THR A 81 5.59 14.39 9.24
CA THR A 81 5.66 13.25 8.31
C THR A 81 5.61 11.94 9.09
N ALA A 82 4.69 11.06 8.72
CA ALA A 82 4.59 9.73 9.29
C ALA A 82 5.80 8.87 8.89
N GLN A 83 6.33 8.09 9.83
CA GLN A 83 7.43 7.13 9.59
C GLN A 83 6.93 5.82 8.97
N TYR A 84 5.99 5.93 8.02
CA TYR A 84 5.36 4.81 7.34
C TYR A 84 5.26 5.10 5.85
N CYS A 85 5.36 4.05 5.04
CA CYS A 85 4.93 4.03 3.65
C CYS A 85 3.62 3.26 3.52
N ILE A 86 2.80 3.62 2.53
CA ILE A 86 1.59 2.86 2.18
C ILE A 86 1.89 1.91 1.02
N ALA A 87 1.45 0.66 1.10
CA ALA A 87 1.51 -0.25 -0.05
C ALA A 87 0.28 -0.03 -0.94
N GLU A 88 0.51 0.12 -2.25
CA GLU A 88 -0.55 0.41 -3.23
C GLU A 88 -1.47 -0.80 -3.45
N HIS A 89 -0.89 -1.95 -3.82
CA HIS A 89 -1.64 -3.18 -4.08
C HIS A 89 -1.11 -4.33 -3.21
N PRO A 90 -1.24 -4.28 -1.87
CA PRO A 90 -0.65 -5.31 -1.02
C PRO A 90 -1.24 -6.71 -1.26
N TYR A 91 -2.43 -6.82 -1.87
CA TYR A 91 -3.06 -8.11 -2.21
C TYR A 91 -4.11 -8.03 -3.35
N TYR A 92 -4.13 -7.01 -4.22
CA TYR A 92 -5.26 -6.74 -5.16
C TYR A 92 -6.63 -6.59 -4.46
N ASN A 93 -6.65 -5.90 -3.32
CA ASN A 93 -7.81 -5.82 -2.42
C ASN A 93 -8.76 -4.66 -2.73
N LEU A 94 -8.31 -3.65 -3.48
CA LEU A 94 -9.11 -2.46 -3.72
C LEU A 94 -10.17 -2.80 -4.77
N GLU A 95 -9.76 -3.44 -5.85
CA GLU A 95 -10.58 -3.93 -6.96
C GLU A 95 -11.64 -4.90 -6.44
N ARG A 96 -11.22 -5.89 -5.63
CA ARG A 96 -12.13 -6.85 -4.97
C ARG A 96 -13.12 -6.17 -4.01
N GLY A 97 -12.73 -5.07 -3.38
CA GLY A 97 -13.62 -4.32 -2.49
C GLY A 97 -14.61 -3.41 -3.20
N MET A 98 -14.28 -2.92 -4.41
CA MET A 98 -15.22 -2.17 -5.25
C MET A 98 -16.28 -3.04 -5.92
N GLN A 99 -15.97 -4.31 -6.17
CA GLN A 99 -16.92 -5.34 -6.61
C GLN A 99 -17.90 -5.78 -5.49
N GLY A 100 -17.75 -5.25 -4.27
CA GLY A 100 -18.77 -5.28 -3.22
C GLY A 100 -18.75 -6.50 -2.30
N GLN A 101 -17.80 -7.43 -2.46
CA GLN A 101 -17.80 -8.69 -1.69
C GLN A 101 -16.90 -8.67 -0.44
N THR A 102 -15.94 -7.74 -0.32
CA THR A 102 -14.97 -7.74 0.80
C THR A 102 -14.58 -6.34 1.27
N GLN A 103 -14.11 -6.25 2.52
CA GLN A 103 -13.46 -5.03 3.04
C GLN A 103 -12.12 -4.83 2.32
N SER A 104 -11.88 -3.63 1.81
CA SER A 104 -10.57 -3.27 1.28
C SER A 104 -9.59 -3.02 2.42
N ARG A 105 -8.33 -3.37 2.20
CA ARG A 105 -7.26 -3.23 3.20
C ARG A 105 -6.12 -2.40 2.63
N ALA A 106 -5.66 -1.45 3.43
CA ALA A 106 -4.42 -0.72 3.24
C ALA A 106 -3.35 -1.29 4.19
N VAL A 107 -2.09 -1.31 3.75
CA VAL A 107 -0.96 -1.76 4.57
C VAL A 107 0.01 -0.61 4.74
N LEU A 108 0.31 -0.28 6.00
CA LEU A 108 1.37 0.63 6.38
C LEU A 108 2.63 -0.15 6.74
N VAL A 109 3.73 0.20 6.10
CA VAL A 109 5.05 -0.39 6.30
C VAL A 109 5.93 0.65 6.99
N PRO A 110 6.55 0.36 8.15
CA PRO A 110 7.51 1.26 8.76
C PRO A 110 8.61 1.63 7.76
N ARG A 111 8.97 2.92 7.69
CA ARG A 111 9.94 3.42 6.70
C ARG A 111 11.31 2.74 6.82
N GLU A 112 11.70 2.41 8.05
CA GLU A 112 12.92 1.70 8.43
C GLU A 112 13.07 0.28 7.83
N ILE A 113 11.98 -0.37 7.41
CA ILE A 113 12.03 -1.69 6.75
C ILE A 113 11.52 -1.64 5.31
N ALA A 114 11.14 -0.46 4.82
CA ALA A 114 10.45 -0.31 3.55
C ALA A 114 11.34 -0.68 2.34
N ASP A 115 12.66 -0.66 2.50
CA ASP A 115 13.64 -1.06 1.50
C ASP A 115 14.18 -2.48 1.72
N SER A 116 13.73 -3.19 2.75
CA SER A 116 14.18 -4.56 3.03
C SER A 116 13.83 -5.50 1.88
N THR A 117 14.65 -6.53 1.69
CA THR A 117 14.45 -7.58 0.67
C THR A 117 13.03 -8.16 0.73
N LEU A 118 12.53 -8.46 1.94
CA LEU A 118 11.18 -9.00 2.11
C LEU A 118 10.10 -8.05 1.58
N VAL A 119 10.23 -6.74 1.86
CA VAL A 119 9.26 -5.76 1.39
C VAL A 119 9.35 -5.57 -0.12
N ARG A 120 10.56 -5.56 -0.70
CA ARG A 120 10.75 -5.52 -2.15
C ARG A 120 10.11 -6.70 -2.86
N LEU A 121 10.42 -7.93 -2.42
CA LEU A 121 9.83 -9.15 -2.98
C LEU A 121 8.30 -9.17 -2.82
N TYR A 122 7.78 -8.79 -1.64
CA TYR A 122 6.36 -8.96 -1.37
C TYR A 122 5.50 -7.82 -1.93
N LEU A 123 5.91 -6.56 -1.74
CA LEU A 123 5.09 -5.37 -1.98
C LEU A 123 5.55 -4.52 -3.18
N MET A 124 6.75 -4.77 -3.71
CA MET A 124 7.28 -4.04 -4.88
C MET A 124 7.70 -5.00 -6.01
N ASN A 125 7.06 -6.16 -6.10
CA ASN A 125 7.30 -7.16 -7.15
C ASN A 125 8.79 -7.47 -7.43
N GLY A 126 9.61 -7.56 -6.38
CA GLY A 126 11.05 -7.84 -6.51
C GLY A 126 11.88 -6.67 -7.06
N HIS A 127 11.34 -5.46 -7.10
CA HIS A 127 12.03 -4.29 -7.61
C HIS A 127 13.44 -4.12 -7.01
N GLY A 128 14.44 -4.01 -7.89
CA GLY A 128 15.84 -3.87 -7.51
C GLY A 128 16.43 -5.10 -6.82
N ILE A 129 15.86 -6.29 -7.06
CA ILE A 129 16.43 -7.59 -6.70
C ILE A 129 16.67 -8.33 -8.01
N ASP A 130 17.94 -8.51 -8.34
CA ASP A 130 18.45 -9.15 -9.55
C ASP A 130 18.63 -10.66 -9.39
N TYR A 131 18.94 -11.12 -8.19
CA TYR A 131 19.18 -12.53 -7.88
C TYR A 131 17.90 -13.36 -7.66
N ALA A 132 16.70 -12.80 -7.83
CA ALA A 132 15.45 -13.50 -7.58
C ALA A 132 14.40 -13.27 -8.66
N GLU A 133 13.82 -14.36 -9.16
CA GLU A 133 12.80 -14.33 -10.22
C GLU A 133 11.45 -14.87 -9.73
N PRO A 134 10.32 -14.32 -10.17
CA PRO A 134 9.01 -14.75 -9.70
C PRO A 134 8.61 -16.10 -10.31
N VAL A 135 8.24 -17.06 -9.46
CA VAL A 135 7.68 -18.35 -9.90
C VAL A 135 6.19 -18.17 -10.19
N GLN A 136 5.81 -18.05 -11.46
CA GLN A 136 4.43 -17.73 -11.87
C GLN A 136 3.40 -18.75 -11.36
N GLU A 137 3.66 -20.05 -11.55
CA GLU A 137 2.76 -21.13 -11.13
C GLU A 137 2.71 -21.30 -9.60
N GLY A 138 3.73 -20.76 -8.92
CA GLY A 138 3.88 -20.81 -7.48
C GLY A 138 3.23 -19.65 -6.73
N SER A 139 2.94 -18.57 -7.44
CA SER A 139 2.46 -17.33 -6.86
C SER A 139 0.95 -17.20 -7.01
N ASN A 140 0.28 -16.73 -5.96
CA ASN A 140 -1.11 -16.34 -5.98
C ASN A 140 -1.28 -14.96 -5.31
N GLY A 141 -2.51 -14.46 -5.22
CA GLY A 141 -2.77 -13.13 -4.65
C GLY A 141 -2.37 -12.95 -3.17
N TYR A 142 -1.93 -14.00 -2.47
CA TYR A 142 -1.52 -13.98 -1.06
C TYR A 142 -0.11 -14.51 -0.82
N VAL A 143 0.36 -15.43 -1.66
CA VAL A 143 1.66 -16.09 -1.58
C VAL A 143 2.47 -15.72 -2.82
N LYS A 144 3.68 -15.19 -2.63
CA LYS A 144 4.61 -14.94 -3.72
C LYS A 144 5.79 -15.89 -3.57
N MET A 145 6.05 -16.70 -4.59
CA MET A 145 7.21 -17.59 -4.63
C MET A 145 8.27 -17.02 -5.56
N TRP A 146 9.51 -17.12 -5.12
CA TRP A 146 10.68 -16.58 -5.81
C TRP A 146 11.72 -17.68 -5.95
N GLU A 147 12.25 -17.83 -7.14
CA GLU A 147 13.42 -18.65 -7.41
C GLU A 147 14.67 -17.81 -7.21
N VAL A 148 15.66 -18.34 -6.49
CA VAL A 148 16.89 -17.61 -6.17
C VAL A 148 17.99 -18.12 -7.10
N ASN A 149 18.46 -17.23 -7.96
CA ASN A 149 19.59 -17.48 -8.85
C ASN A 149 20.87 -17.09 -8.12
N LEU A 150 21.59 -18.08 -7.61
CA LEU A 150 22.88 -17.87 -6.93
C LEU A 150 24.07 -17.84 -7.90
N ASP A 151 23.83 -17.92 -9.21
CA ASP A 151 24.87 -17.94 -10.22
C ASP A 151 25.21 -16.53 -10.69
N GLU A 152 26.11 -15.86 -9.95
CA GLU A 152 27.20 -14.99 -10.45
C GLU A 152 27.89 -14.26 -9.27
N SER A 153 28.52 -15.03 -8.39
CA SER A 153 29.71 -14.56 -7.64
C SER A 153 30.62 -15.75 -7.32
N SER A 154 31.32 -16.22 -8.35
CA SER A 154 32.55 -17.02 -8.25
C SER A 154 33.71 -16.27 -8.88
#